data_AF-A0A7W4WFP3-F1
#
_entry.id   AF-A0A7W4WFP3-F1
#
_cell.length_a   1.000
_cell.length_b   1.000
_cell.length_c   1.000
_cell.angle_alpha   90.00
_cell.angle_beta   90.00
_cell.angle_gamma   90.00
#
_symmetry.space_group_name_H-M   'P 1'
#
loop_
_entity.id
_entity.type
_entity.pdbx_description
1 polymer ?
#
loop_
_entity_poly.entity_id
_entity_poly.type
_entity_poly.pdbx_seq_one_letter_code
_entity_poly.pdbx_strand_id
1 'polypeptide(L)'
;MRPDEVAEPDESALDRVYQEYVRLNATCNDYIQHALGDIRLFGAIGGLLAWDPLARLLELDSRLQQPVTPVGFLVLLLVMTLVMFFDLFKQSIFFFHLARMRELERVLNRAVSGETELFHIAGGWPAWFRLHHSPVARIFWSIFYLLVVVFPSTILYLQDYAGWLPAYLVTACVLLFLHARCAHKLLNSLEQ
;
A
#
# COMPACT_ATOMS: atom_id res chain seq x y z
N MET A 1 -32.74 37.98 -32.75
CA MET A 1 -31.54 37.38 -32.14
C MET A 1 -31.47 37.87 -30.70
N ARG A 2 -31.83 37.02 -29.74
CA ARG A 2 -31.70 37.35 -28.31
C ARG A 2 -30.27 37.02 -27.87
N PRO A 3 -29.60 37.91 -27.13
CA PRO A 3 -28.25 37.68 -26.62
C PRO A 3 -28.33 36.67 -25.46
N ASP A 4 -27.55 35.60 -25.57
CA ASP A 4 -26.93 34.84 -24.49
C ASP A 4 -27.78 34.60 -23.23
N GLU A 5 -28.71 33.64 -23.31
CA GLU A 5 -29.10 32.85 -22.13
C GLU A 5 -27.89 32.00 -21.74
N VAL A 6 -27.04 32.53 -20.86
CA VAL A 6 -26.12 31.71 -20.07
C VAL A 6 -27.01 30.82 -19.22
N ALA A 7 -27.17 29.56 -19.62
CA ALA A 7 -27.91 28.57 -18.85
C ALA A 7 -27.29 28.53 -17.44
N GLU A 8 -28.06 28.98 -16.44
CA GLU A 8 -27.69 28.77 -15.05
C GLU A 8 -27.43 27.26 -14.85
N PRO A 9 -26.34 26.87 -14.19
CA PRO A 9 -26.08 25.46 -13.95
C PRO A 9 -27.28 24.90 -13.19
N ASP A 10 -27.92 23.88 -13.76
CA ASP A 10 -29.07 23.18 -13.18
C ASP A 10 -28.71 22.79 -11.74
N GLU A 11 -29.24 23.51 -10.74
CA GLU A 11 -28.88 23.35 -9.32
C GLU A 11 -29.07 21.89 -8.87
N SER A 12 -30.08 21.23 -9.44
CA SER A 12 -30.36 19.79 -9.27
C SER A 12 -29.21 18.88 -9.74
N ALA A 13 -28.52 19.25 -10.83
CA ALA A 13 -27.38 18.52 -11.34
C ALA A 13 -26.13 18.73 -10.45
N LEU A 14 -25.90 19.94 -9.95
CA LEU A 14 -24.81 20.23 -9.03
C LEU A 14 -24.98 19.51 -7.68
N ASP A 15 -26.20 19.48 -7.15
CA ASP A 15 -26.52 18.73 -5.94
C ASP A 15 -26.22 17.24 -6.08
N ARG A 16 -26.54 16.64 -7.25
CA ARG A 16 -26.20 15.23 -7.53
C ARG A 16 -24.69 15.00 -7.56
N VAL A 17 -23.93 15.90 -8.18
CA VAL A 17 -22.46 15.81 -8.22
C VAL A 17 -21.88 15.92 -6.81
N TYR A 18 -22.40 16.82 -5.98
CA TYR A 18 -21.98 16.97 -4.60
C TYR A 18 -22.30 15.73 -3.75
N GLN A 19 -23.51 15.17 -3.87
CA GLN A 19 -23.89 13.94 -3.17
C GLN A 19 -22.98 12.77 -3.56
N GLU A 20 -22.67 12.62 -4.84
CA GLU A 20 -21.75 11.59 -5.31
C GLU A 20 -20.33 11.82 -4.81
N TYR A 21 -19.86 13.08 -4.75
CA TYR A 21 -18.58 13.45 -4.16
C TYR A 21 -18.49 13.03 -2.69
N VAL A 22 -19.52 13.36 -1.89
CA VAL A 22 -19.58 12.98 -0.47
C VAL A 22 -19.61 11.46 -0.31
N ARG A 23 -20.41 10.75 -1.12
CA ARG A 23 -20.50 9.28 -1.11
C ARG A 23 -19.15 8.63 -1.42
N LEU A 24 -18.45 9.13 -2.44
CA LEU A 24 -17.15 8.61 -2.85
C LEU A 24 -16.07 8.94 -1.81
N ASN A 25 -16.10 10.13 -1.23
CA ASN A 25 -15.20 10.52 -0.14
C ASN A 25 -15.40 9.63 1.10
N ALA A 26 -16.64 9.32 1.47
CA ALA A 26 -16.94 8.37 2.55
C ALA A 26 -16.38 6.98 2.23
N THR A 27 -16.56 6.50 1.00
CA THR A 27 -16.00 5.21 0.54
C THR A 27 -14.47 5.20 0.65
N CYS A 28 -13.79 6.27 0.19
CA CYS A 28 -12.34 6.43 0.33
C CYS A 28 -11.89 6.44 1.79
N ASN A 29 -12.61 7.14 2.66
CA ASN A 29 -12.32 7.18 4.10
C ASN A 29 -12.48 5.80 4.75
N ASP A 30 -13.54 5.07 4.41
CA ASP A 30 -13.76 3.70 4.88
C ASP A 30 -12.63 2.78 4.42
N TYR A 31 -12.16 2.91 3.17
CA TYR A 31 -11.00 2.16 2.68
C TYR A 31 -9.74 2.43 3.52
N ILE A 32 -9.47 3.69 3.87
CA ILE A 32 -8.31 4.06 4.71
C ILE A 32 -8.43 3.44 6.11
N GLN A 33 -9.61 3.50 6.72
CA GLN A 33 -9.83 2.93 8.05
C GLN A 33 -9.65 1.41 8.08
N HIS A 34 -10.17 0.70 7.06
CA HIS A 34 -9.99 -0.75 6.94
C HIS A 34 -8.53 -1.13 6.67
N ALA A 35 -7.83 -0.38 5.81
CA ALA A 35 -6.41 -0.62 5.52
C ALA A 35 -5.53 -0.50 6.78
N LEU A 36 -5.80 0.48 7.66
CA LEU A 36 -5.12 0.60 8.95
C LEU A 36 -5.41 -0.59 9.88
N GLY A 37 -6.62 -1.17 9.80
CA GLY A 37 -6.97 -2.40 10.49
C GLY A 37 -6.15 -3.62 10.01
N ASP A 38 -5.96 -3.73 8.69
CA ASP A 38 -5.17 -4.80 8.09
C ASP A 38 -3.68 -4.73 8.49
N ILE A 39 -3.11 -3.53 8.58
CA ILE A 39 -1.73 -3.35 9.05
C ILE A 39 -1.55 -3.88 10.47
N ARG A 40 -2.53 -3.68 11.35
CA ARG A 40 -2.49 -4.24 12.71
C ARG A 40 -2.58 -5.77 12.69
N LEU A 41 -3.44 -6.32 11.83
CA LEU A 41 -3.57 -7.76 11.67
C LEU A 41 -2.29 -8.40 11.11
N PHE A 42 -1.71 -7.82 10.06
CA PHE A 42 -0.45 -8.30 9.49
C PHE A 42 0.74 -8.09 10.41
N GLY A 43 0.76 -6.99 11.18
CA GLY A 43 1.73 -6.78 12.24
C GLY A 43 1.60 -7.81 13.37
N ALA A 44 0.38 -8.17 13.76
CA ALA A 44 0.12 -9.20 14.75
C ALA A 44 0.50 -10.60 14.24
N ILE A 45 0.14 -10.94 12.99
CA ILE A 45 0.51 -12.21 12.35
C ILE A 45 2.02 -12.30 12.17
N GLY A 46 2.66 -11.24 11.67
CA GLY A 46 4.12 -11.16 11.54
C GLY A 46 4.82 -11.27 12.88
N GLY A 47 4.29 -10.61 13.92
CA GLY A 47 4.72 -10.74 15.31
C GLY A 47 4.61 -12.18 15.80
N LEU A 48 3.44 -12.82 15.67
CA LEU A 48 3.22 -14.21 16.09
C LEU A 48 4.14 -15.21 15.37
N LEU A 49 4.29 -15.07 14.05
CA LEU A 49 5.09 -15.98 13.23
C LEU A 49 6.60 -15.78 13.46
N ALA A 50 7.03 -14.54 13.69
CA ALA A 50 8.43 -14.23 13.99
C ALA A 50 8.76 -14.44 15.47
N TRP A 51 7.79 -14.41 16.39
CA TRP A 51 8.04 -14.46 17.82
C TRP A 51 8.69 -15.76 18.26
N ASP A 52 8.21 -16.91 17.80
CA ASP A 52 8.79 -18.21 18.17
C ASP A 52 10.28 -18.34 17.74
N PRO A 53 10.66 -18.07 16.47
CA PRO A 53 12.07 -18.08 16.09
C PRO A 53 12.89 -16.95 16.75
N LEU A 54 12.31 -15.78 17.01
CA LEU A 54 13.01 -14.65 17.66
C LEU A 54 13.24 -14.90 19.15
N ALA A 55 12.26 -15.47 19.85
CA ALA A 55 12.36 -15.89 21.24
C ALA A 55 13.41 -16.99 21.41
N ARG A 56 13.42 -18.00 20.53
CA ARG A 56 14.45 -19.06 20.52
C ARG A 56 15.86 -18.54 20.25
N LEU A 57 15.99 -17.51 19.41
CA LEU A 57 17.25 -16.79 19.18
C LEU A 57 17.74 -16.04 20.42
N LEU A 58 16.83 -15.34 21.10
CA LEU A 58 17.11 -14.55 22.30
C LEU A 58 17.40 -15.42 23.53
N GLU A 59 16.75 -16.58 23.62
CA GLU A 59 16.92 -17.53 24.72
C GLU A 59 18.24 -18.32 24.66
N LEU A 60 19.01 -18.19 23.57
CA LEU A 60 20.35 -18.78 23.42
C LEU A 60 20.41 -20.23 23.93
N ASP A 61 19.35 -21.02 23.69
CA ASP A 61 19.35 -22.40 24.13
C ASP A 61 20.32 -23.17 23.22
N SER A 62 21.36 -23.73 23.84
CA SER A 62 22.48 -24.46 23.25
C SER A 62 22.11 -25.69 22.41
N ARG A 63 20.81 -25.87 22.13
CA ARG A 63 20.19 -26.96 21.39
C ARG A 63 18.98 -26.42 20.64
N LEU A 64 19.22 -25.79 19.48
CA LEU A 64 18.27 -25.68 18.37
C LEU A 64 17.89 -27.10 17.86
N GLN A 65 17.26 -27.93 18.71
CA GLN A 65 16.96 -29.32 18.41
C GLN A 65 15.69 -29.52 17.57
N GLN A 66 14.94 -28.45 17.33
CA GLN A 66 13.91 -28.44 16.30
C GLN A 66 14.36 -27.51 15.18
N PRO A 67 14.90 -28.04 14.08
CA PRO A 67 15.32 -27.21 12.96
C PRO A 67 14.11 -26.49 12.40
N VAL A 68 14.20 -25.17 12.28
CA VAL A 68 13.22 -24.42 11.48
C VAL A 68 13.44 -24.87 10.04
N THR A 69 12.47 -25.56 9.46
CA THR A 69 12.67 -26.17 8.15
C THR A 69 12.89 -25.06 7.10
N PRO A 70 13.86 -25.22 6.16
CA PRO A 70 14.05 -24.26 5.07
C PRO A 70 12.78 -24.02 4.25
N VAL A 71 11.92 -25.04 4.15
CA VAL A 71 10.58 -24.95 3.55
C VAL A 71 9.70 -23.95 4.30
N GLY A 72 9.76 -23.91 5.64
CA GLY A 72 9.04 -22.93 6.45
C GLY A 72 9.39 -21.48 6.09
N PHE A 73 10.67 -21.17 5.90
CA PHE A 73 11.10 -19.83 5.47
C PHE A 73 10.59 -19.47 4.08
N LEU A 74 10.59 -20.41 3.13
CA LEU A 74 10.01 -20.19 1.80
C LEU A 74 8.50 -19.94 1.86
N VAL A 75 7.78 -20.69 2.69
CA VAL A 75 6.33 -20.50 2.89
C VAL A 75 6.06 -19.14 3.53
N LEU A 76 6.83 -18.74 4.55
CA LEU A 76 6.70 -17.43 5.18
C LEU A 76 6.97 -16.30 4.17
N LEU A 77 8.03 -16.42 3.37
CA LEU A 77 8.34 -15.48 2.29
C LEU A 77 7.17 -15.35 1.29
N LEU A 78 6.58 -16.46 0.88
CA LEU A 78 5.46 -16.47 -0.05
C LEU A 78 4.21 -15.81 0.56
N VAL A 79 3.88 -16.14 1.81
CA VAL A 79 2.73 -15.54 2.52
C VAL A 79 2.93 -14.04 2.71
N MET A 80 4.12 -13.62 3.17
CA MET A 80 4.44 -12.19 3.32
C MET A 80 4.34 -11.47 1.98
N THR A 81 4.92 -12.04 0.93
CA THR A 81 4.84 -11.45 -0.42
C THR A 81 3.39 -11.34 -0.90
N LEU A 82 2.57 -12.37 -0.70
CA LEU A 82 1.15 -12.37 -1.07
C LEU A 82 0.39 -11.24 -0.37
N VAL A 83 0.64 -11.06 0.92
CA VAL A 83 0.08 -9.95 1.72
C VAL A 83 0.48 -8.60 1.14
N MET A 84 1.75 -8.44 0.77
CA MET A 84 2.24 -7.20 0.16
C MET A 84 1.58 -6.91 -1.20
N PHE A 85 1.41 -7.92 -2.05
CA PHE A 85 0.67 -7.76 -3.31
C PHE A 85 -0.80 -7.41 -3.09
N PHE A 86 -1.42 -7.97 -2.05
CA PHE A 86 -2.79 -7.64 -1.70
C PHE A 86 -2.93 -6.18 -1.23
N ASP A 87 -1.93 -5.66 -0.53
CA ASP A 87 -1.85 -4.23 -0.18
C ASP A 87 -1.75 -3.35 -1.45
N LEU A 88 -0.88 -3.70 -2.40
CA LEU A 88 -0.82 -2.99 -3.70
C LEU A 88 -2.15 -3.04 -4.47
N PHE A 89 -2.84 -4.18 -4.42
CA PHE A 89 -4.15 -4.32 -5.05
C PHE A 89 -5.19 -3.36 -4.42
N LYS A 90 -5.23 -3.28 -3.09
CA LYS A 90 -6.09 -2.32 -2.37
C LYS A 90 -5.75 -0.88 -2.72
N GLN A 91 -4.47 -0.52 -2.74
CA GLN A 91 -4.01 0.81 -3.14
C GLN A 91 -4.44 1.15 -4.58
N SER A 92 -4.43 0.18 -5.50
CA SER A 92 -4.89 0.40 -6.88
C SER A 92 -6.37 0.78 -6.99
N ILE A 93 -7.22 0.14 -6.19
CA ILE A 93 -8.66 0.44 -6.13
C ILE A 93 -8.87 1.83 -5.51
N PHE A 94 -8.13 2.15 -4.46
CA PHE A 94 -8.18 3.47 -3.84
C PHE A 94 -7.81 4.58 -4.84
N PHE A 95 -6.75 4.41 -5.64
CA PHE A 95 -6.37 5.39 -6.65
C PHE A 95 -7.41 5.54 -7.77
N PHE A 96 -8.09 4.47 -8.14
CA PHE A 96 -9.23 4.56 -9.06
C PHE A 96 -10.34 5.46 -8.50
N HIS A 97 -10.75 5.27 -7.25
CA HIS A 97 -11.77 6.11 -6.61
C HIS A 97 -11.30 7.57 -6.47
N LEU A 98 -10.04 7.78 -6.13
CA LEU A 98 -9.46 9.11 -6.02
C LEU A 98 -9.45 9.86 -7.37
N ALA A 99 -9.11 9.17 -8.47
CA ALA A 99 -9.15 9.75 -9.81
C ALA A 99 -10.58 10.20 -10.19
N ARG A 100 -11.58 9.39 -9.86
CA ARG A 100 -13.00 9.73 -10.04
C ARG A 100 -13.43 10.92 -9.18
N MET A 101 -12.97 10.97 -7.93
CA MET A 101 -13.24 12.09 -7.03
C MET A 101 -12.67 13.41 -7.57
N ARG A 102 -11.46 13.38 -8.17
CA ARG A 102 -10.83 14.53 -8.82
C ARG A 102 -11.66 15.10 -9.97
N GLU A 103 -12.37 14.27 -10.72
CA GLU A 103 -13.28 14.74 -11.78
C GLU A 103 -14.49 15.48 -11.20
N LEU A 104 -15.05 15.00 -10.09
CA LEU A 104 -16.15 15.65 -9.38
C LEU A 104 -15.69 17.00 -8.80
N GLU A 105 -14.51 17.06 -8.19
CA GLU A 105 -13.93 18.32 -7.68
C GLU A 105 -13.78 19.37 -8.78
N ARG A 106 -13.35 18.98 -9.98
CA ARG A 106 -13.25 19.91 -11.13
C ARG A 106 -14.60 20.46 -11.57
N VAL A 107 -15.69 19.73 -11.41
CA VAL A 107 -17.04 20.21 -11.74
C VAL A 107 -17.52 21.17 -10.65
N LEU A 108 -17.36 20.78 -9.38
CA LEU A 108 -17.79 21.58 -8.23
C LEU A 108 -17.02 22.90 -8.13
N ASN A 109 -15.69 22.88 -8.26
CA ASN A 109 -14.86 24.10 -8.24
C ASN A 109 -15.14 25.04 -9.42
N ARG A 110 -15.60 24.53 -10.57
CA ARG A 110 -16.00 25.38 -11.70
C ARG A 110 -17.32 26.11 -11.46
N ALA A 111 -18.21 25.50 -10.69
CA ALA A 111 -19.50 26.11 -10.33
C ALA A 111 -19.35 27.17 -9.23
N VAL A 112 -18.47 26.92 -8.26
CA VAL A 112 -18.14 27.87 -7.20
C VAL A 112 -17.13 28.88 -7.77
N SER A 113 -17.62 29.99 -8.32
CA SER A 113 -16.82 31.05 -8.97
C SER A 113 -15.93 31.81 -7.97
N GLY A 114 -14.90 31.14 -7.43
CA GLY A 114 -13.95 31.70 -6.48
C GLY A 114 -12.50 31.51 -6.93
N GLU A 115 -11.62 32.41 -6.50
CA GLU A 115 -10.18 32.36 -6.80
C GLU A 115 -9.46 31.17 -6.12
N THR A 116 -10.11 30.54 -5.14
CA THR A 116 -9.57 29.40 -4.37
C THR A 116 -10.37 28.13 -4.62
N GLU A 117 -9.68 27.03 -4.96
CA GLU A 117 -10.28 25.70 -5.05
C GLU A 117 -10.80 25.26 -3.67
N LEU A 118 -12.13 25.25 -3.51
CA LEU A 118 -12.77 24.87 -2.25
C LEU A 118 -12.70 23.35 -2.02
N PHE A 119 -12.71 22.57 -3.10
CA PHE A 119 -12.56 21.11 -3.09
C PHE A 119 -11.20 20.71 -3.65
N HIS A 120 -10.25 20.30 -2.80
CA HIS A 120 -8.87 20.02 -3.19
C HIS A 120 -8.30 18.72 -2.60
N ILE A 121 -9.15 17.82 -2.13
CA ILE A 121 -8.71 16.59 -1.48
C ILE A 121 -8.09 15.65 -2.51
N ALA A 122 -8.81 15.37 -3.60
CA ALA A 122 -8.32 14.48 -4.65
C ALA A 122 -7.36 15.20 -5.63
N GLY A 123 -7.57 16.49 -5.87
CA GLY A 123 -6.68 17.33 -6.68
C GLY A 123 -5.29 17.51 -6.07
N GLY A 124 -5.21 17.76 -4.75
CA GLY A 124 -3.96 17.99 -4.03
C GLY A 124 -3.21 16.72 -3.63
N TRP A 125 -3.92 15.57 -3.58
CA TRP A 125 -3.35 14.32 -3.11
C TRP A 125 -2.06 13.89 -3.84
N PRO A 126 -1.97 13.88 -5.19
CA PRO A 126 -0.75 13.42 -5.87
C PRO A 126 0.49 14.21 -5.48
N ALA A 127 0.36 15.54 -5.30
CA ALA A 127 1.47 16.39 -4.90
C ALA A 127 1.91 16.11 -3.46
N TRP A 128 0.95 16.07 -2.53
CA TRP A 128 1.21 15.74 -1.13
C TRP A 128 1.82 14.33 -0.99
N PHE A 129 1.26 13.36 -1.71
CA PHE A 129 1.70 11.98 -1.71
C PHE A 129 3.15 11.85 -2.18
N ARG A 130 3.55 12.55 -3.26
CA ARG A 130 4.95 12.54 -3.73
C ARG A 130 5.91 13.16 -2.71
N LEU A 131 5.52 14.28 -2.11
CA LEU A 131 6.38 15.03 -1.20
C LEU A 131 6.56 14.36 0.16
N HIS A 132 5.49 13.80 0.70
CA HIS A 132 5.48 13.33 2.09
C HIS A 132 5.34 11.80 2.19
N HIS A 133 4.43 11.20 1.44
CA HIS A 133 4.12 9.78 1.61
C HIS A 133 5.09 8.86 0.86
N SER A 134 5.42 9.14 -0.40
CA SER A 134 6.28 8.30 -1.23
C SER A 134 7.67 8.06 -0.64
N PRO A 135 8.37 9.06 -0.07
CA PRO A 135 9.66 8.84 0.57
C PRO A 135 9.54 7.91 1.79
N VAL A 136 8.53 8.14 2.64
CA VAL A 136 8.28 7.32 3.84
C VAL A 136 7.95 5.88 3.45
N ALA A 137 7.06 5.70 2.46
CA ALA A 137 6.71 4.39 1.95
C ALA A 137 7.91 3.65 1.37
N ARG A 138 8.76 4.31 0.56
CA ARG A 138 9.99 3.71 0.02
C ARG A 138 10.92 3.24 1.13
N ILE A 139 11.17 4.08 2.15
CA ILE A 139 12.02 3.71 3.29
C ILE A 139 11.43 2.52 4.04
N PHE A 140 10.13 2.54 4.32
CA PHE A 140 9.42 1.44 4.98
C PHE A 140 9.56 0.13 4.20
N TRP A 141 9.29 0.14 2.88
CA TRP A 141 9.44 -1.04 2.04
C TRP A 141 10.88 -1.53 1.96
N SER A 142 11.88 -0.62 1.89
CA SER A 142 13.29 -0.99 1.91
C SER A 142 13.70 -1.70 3.21
N ILE A 143 13.26 -1.21 4.36
CA ILE A 143 13.50 -1.86 5.66
C ILE A 143 12.82 -3.22 5.70
N PHE A 144 11.57 -3.31 5.22
CA PHE A 144 10.83 -4.56 5.19
C PHE A 144 11.50 -5.62 4.29
N TYR A 145 11.91 -5.25 3.08
CA TYR A 145 12.67 -6.14 2.19
C TYR A 145 13.96 -6.62 2.82
N LEU A 146 14.70 -5.71 3.47
CA LEU A 146 15.94 -6.07 4.15
C LEU A 146 15.67 -7.07 5.27
N LEU A 147 14.63 -6.86 6.08
CA LEU A 147 14.25 -7.78 7.15
C LEU A 147 13.87 -9.16 6.61
N VAL A 148 13.02 -9.21 5.58
CA VAL A 148 12.57 -10.46 4.96
C VAL A 148 13.73 -11.22 4.29
N VAL A 149 14.76 -10.53 3.80
CA VAL A 149 15.91 -11.21 3.17
C VAL A 149 16.96 -11.59 4.21
N VAL A 150 17.44 -10.62 5.00
CA VAL A 150 18.60 -10.77 5.88
C VAL A 150 18.27 -11.71 7.03
N PHE A 151 17.14 -11.53 7.71
CA PHE A 151 16.83 -12.30 8.91
C PHE A 151 16.73 -13.81 8.62
N PRO A 152 15.89 -14.28 7.68
CA PRO A 152 15.84 -15.71 7.32
C PRO A 152 17.16 -16.24 6.77
N SER A 153 17.92 -15.42 6.03
CA SER A 153 19.22 -15.84 5.49
C SER A 153 20.25 -16.06 6.60
N THR A 154 20.29 -15.19 7.61
CA THR A 154 21.13 -15.39 8.79
C THR A 154 20.75 -16.67 9.53
N ILE A 155 19.46 -16.97 9.70
CA ILE A 155 19.03 -18.20 10.38
C ILE A 155 19.38 -19.46 9.59
N LEU A 156 19.14 -19.46 8.28
CA LEU A 156 19.53 -20.57 7.41
C LEU A 156 21.03 -20.84 7.46
N TYR A 157 21.85 -19.79 7.52
CA TYR A 157 23.29 -19.92 7.66
C TYR A 157 23.70 -20.49 9.02
N LEU A 158 23.13 -19.97 10.12
CA LEU A 158 23.46 -20.39 11.49
C LEU A 158 22.98 -21.81 11.84
N GLN A 159 21.94 -22.32 11.16
CA GLN A 159 21.39 -23.66 11.36
C GLN A 159 21.96 -24.72 10.39
N ASP A 160 23.12 -24.46 9.77
CA ASP A 160 23.78 -25.35 8.81
C ASP A 160 22.92 -25.68 7.56
N TYR A 161 21.93 -24.86 7.25
CA TYR A 161 21.11 -24.95 6.03
C TYR A 161 21.62 -24.05 4.89
N ALA A 162 22.92 -23.73 4.87
CA ALA A 162 23.52 -22.85 3.88
C ALA A 162 23.27 -23.29 2.42
N GLY A 163 23.10 -24.60 2.17
CA GLY A 163 22.74 -25.14 0.84
C GLY A 163 21.39 -24.66 0.32
N TRP A 164 20.47 -24.22 1.18
CA TRP A 164 19.16 -23.68 0.82
C TRP A 164 19.19 -22.17 0.56
N LEU A 165 20.26 -21.46 0.95
CA LEU A 165 20.38 -20.02 0.76
C LEU A 165 20.20 -19.58 -0.70
N PRO A 166 20.80 -20.25 -1.71
CA PRO A 166 20.62 -19.83 -3.10
C PRO A 166 19.16 -19.91 -3.54
N ALA A 167 18.45 -20.98 -3.16
CA ALA A 167 17.03 -21.15 -3.47
C ALA A 167 16.21 -20.03 -2.81
N TYR A 168 16.44 -19.79 -1.51
CA TYR A 168 15.75 -18.72 -0.78
C TYR A 168 16.00 -17.35 -1.39
N LEU A 169 17.27 -16.98 -1.62
CA LEU A 169 17.66 -15.67 -2.13
C LEU A 169 17.16 -15.43 -3.55
N VAL A 170 17.23 -16.42 -4.43
CA VAL A 170 16.69 -16.30 -5.80
C VAL A 170 15.18 -16.08 -5.74
N THR A 171 14.45 -16.87 -4.95
CA THR A 171 13.00 -16.71 -4.79
C THR A 171 12.66 -15.34 -4.20
N ALA A 172 13.35 -14.90 -3.14
CA ALA A 172 13.14 -13.59 -2.53
C ALA A 172 13.43 -12.47 -3.52
N CYS A 173 14.56 -12.50 -4.23
CA CYS A 173 14.91 -11.51 -5.24
C CYS A 173 13.84 -11.40 -6.33
N VAL A 174 13.37 -12.52 -6.88
CA VAL A 174 12.32 -12.53 -7.90
C VAL A 174 11.02 -11.93 -7.37
N LEU A 175 10.54 -12.40 -6.23
CA LEU A 175 9.28 -11.96 -5.62
C LEU A 175 9.31 -10.48 -5.25
N LEU A 176 10.36 -10.03 -4.57
CA LEU A 176 10.51 -8.64 -4.15
C LEU A 176 10.74 -7.70 -5.34
N PHE A 177 11.44 -8.16 -6.38
CA PHE A 177 11.58 -7.39 -7.62
C PHE A 177 10.24 -7.20 -8.32
N LEU A 178 9.43 -8.27 -8.45
CA LEU A 178 8.09 -8.18 -9.03
C LEU A 178 7.22 -7.21 -8.22
N HIS A 179 7.23 -7.33 -6.89
CA HIS A 179 6.50 -6.41 -6.01
C HIS A 179 6.96 -4.96 -6.20
N ALA A 180 8.27 -4.70 -6.20
CA ALA A 180 8.83 -3.36 -6.41
C ALA A 180 8.44 -2.77 -7.78
N ARG A 181 8.40 -3.59 -8.84
CA ARG A 181 7.92 -3.14 -10.16
C ARG A 181 6.44 -2.78 -10.15
N CYS A 182 5.60 -3.59 -9.50
CA CYS A 182 4.17 -3.30 -9.36
C CYS A 182 3.94 -2.02 -8.54
N ALA A 183 4.62 -1.87 -7.40
CA ALA A 183 4.59 -0.67 -6.59
C ALA A 183 5.00 0.56 -7.40
N HIS A 184 6.11 0.49 -8.14
CA HIS A 184 6.57 1.61 -8.96
C HIS A 184 5.56 1.98 -10.06
N LYS A 185 5.00 0.99 -10.77
CA LYS A 185 3.98 1.25 -11.79
C LYS A 185 2.73 1.90 -11.19
N LEU A 186 2.32 1.45 -10.00
CA LEU A 186 1.18 2.00 -9.29
C LEU A 186 1.44 3.45 -8.86
N LEU A 187 2.62 3.74 -8.30
CA LEU A 187 3.00 5.10 -7.92
C LEU A 187 3.01 6.06 -9.12
N ASN A 188 3.51 5.60 -10.28
CA ASN A 188 3.56 6.42 -11.50
C ASN A 188 2.17 6.62 -12.12
N SER A 189 1.19 5.76 -11.85
CA SER A 189 -0.19 5.96 -12.35
C SER A 189 -0.89 7.17 -11.74
N LEU A 190 -0.39 7.70 -10.60
CA LEU A 190 -0.86 8.95 -10.02
C LEU A 190 -0.38 10.20 -10.78
N GLU A 191 0.56 10.05 -11.71
CA GLU A 191 1.16 11.15 -12.45
C GLU A 191 0.41 11.47 -13.76
N GLN A 192 -0.48 10.57 -14.21
CA GLN A 192 -1.32 10.71 -15.40
C GLN A 192 -2.68 11.32 -15.06
#